data_AF-A0A527XGZ6-F1
#
_entry.id   AF-A0A527XGZ6-F1
#
_cell.length_a   1.000
_cell.length_b   1.000
_cell.length_c   1.000
_cell.angle_alpha   90.00
_cell.angle_beta   90.00
_cell.angle_gamma   90.00
#
_symmetry.space_group_name_H-M   'P 1'
#
loop_
_entity.id
_entity.type
_entity.pdbx_description
1 polymer ?
#
loop_
_entity_poly.entity_id
_entity_poly.type
_entity_poly.pdbx_seq_one_letter_code
_entity_poly.pdbx_strand_id
1 'polypeptide(L)' 'GDLPADVRGASRIWRDGKLLWEKPFLSGEANMSHTIANLEYHHFKYSAFRQPGDVHVHMFGTATLSFADGIRTEAGD' A
#
# COMPACT_ATOMS: atom_id res chain seq x y z
N GLY A 1 7.25 1.76 -19.42
CA GLY A 1 7.75 0.41 -19.11
C GLY A 1 6.80 -0.21 -18.11
N ASP A 2 6.81 -1.53 -18.00
CA ASP A 2 5.91 -2.22 -17.09
C ASP A 2 6.19 -1.85 -15.63
N LEU A 3 5.17 -1.95 -14.79
CA LEU A 3 5.29 -1.77 -13.35
C LEU A 3 6.14 -2.90 -12.74
N PRO A 4 6.89 -2.64 -11.66
CA PRO A 4 7.73 -3.66 -11.04
C PRO A 4 6.89 -4.83 -10.50
N ALA A 5 7.30 -6.05 -10.84
CA ALA A 5 6.62 -7.26 -10.39
C ALA A 5 6.82 -7.53 -8.89
N ASP A 6 7.98 -7.15 -8.34
CA ASP A 6 8.33 -7.34 -6.93
C ASP A 6 8.81 -6.01 -6.35
N VAL A 7 8.13 -5.53 -5.32
CA VAL A 7 8.47 -4.32 -4.57
C VAL A 7 8.67 -4.72 -3.12
N ARG A 8 9.86 -4.42 -2.58
CA ARG A 8 10.22 -4.74 -1.20
C ARG A 8 10.54 -3.47 -0.43
N GLY A 9 10.15 -3.46 0.84
CA GLY A 9 10.45 -2.38 1.77
C GLY A 9 10.31 -2.83 3.20
N ALA A 10 10.20 -1.87 4.11
CA ALA A 10 9.92 -2.12 5.51
C ALA A 10 8.86 -1.13 6.00
N SER A 11 7.89 -1.64 6.76
CA SER A 11 7.00 -0.81 7.56
C SER A 11 7.67 -0.54 8.90
N ARG A 12 7.68 0.72 9.34
CA ARG A 12 8.41 1.18 10.53
C ARG A 12 7.54 2.09 11.36
N ILE A 13 7.69 2.00 12.68
CA ILE A 13 7.12 2.93 13.64
C ILE A 13 8.27 3.54 14.43
N TRP A 14 8.32 4.87 14.51
CA TRP A 14 9.39 5.60 15.17
C TRP A 14 8.83 6.45 16.30
N ARG A 15 9.18 6.14 17.55
CA ARG A 15 8.74 6.92 18.71
C ARG A 15 9.91 7.64 19.34
N ASP A 16 9.76 8.94 19.57
CA ASP A 16 10.82 9.78 20.16
C ASP A 16 12.17 9.65 19.42
N GLY A 17 12.12 9.55 18.09
CA GLY A 17 13.30 9.38 17.23
C GLY A 17 13.95 8.00 17.30
N LYS A 18 13.34 7.02 17.96
CA LYS A 18 13.82 5.64 18.07
C LYS A 18 12.92 4.68 17.30
N LEU A 19 13.53 3.70 16.63
CA LEU A 19 12.80 2.65 15.95
C LEU A 19 12.11 1.74 16.99
N LEU A 20 10.79 1.80 17.04
CA LEU A 20 9.97 1.03 17.98
C LEU A 20 9.61 -0.35 17.40
N TRP A 21 9.31 -0.39 16.10
CA TRP A 21 8.86 -1.60 15.42
C TRP A 21 9.23 -1.54 13.94
N GLU A 22 9.66 -2.67 13.39
CA GLU A 22 9.96 -2.83 11.97
C GLU A 22 9.55 -4.22 11.50
N LYS A 23 8.92 -4.30 10.32
CA LYS A 23 8.67 -5.55 9.61
C LYS A 23 8.85 -5.36 8.11
N PRO A 24 9.26 -6.42 7.38
CA PRO A 24 9.26 -6.39 5.92
C PRO A 24 7.88 -6.05 5.36
N PHE A 25 7.87 -5.35 4.23
CA PHE A 25 6.70 -5.06 3.42
C PHE A 25 6.97 -5.56 2.00
N LEU A 26 5.97 -6.21 1.42
CA LEU A 26 6.02 -6.79 0.08
C LEU A 26 4.81 -6.29 -0.73
N SER A 27 5.07 -5.91 -1.98
CA SER A 27 4.04 -5.49 -2.94
C SER A 27 4.52 -5.77 -4.38
N GLY A 28 3.80 -5.27 -5.37
CA GLY A 28 4.00 -5.60 -6.79
C GLY A 28 3.13 -6.77 -7.24
N GLU A 29 2.97 -6.89 -8.56
CA GLU A 29 2.11 -7.88 -9.23
C GLU A 29 2.32 -9.33 -8.76
N ALA A 30 3.54 -9.70 -8.38
CA ALA A 30 3.86 -11.05 -7.89
C ALA A 30 3.41 -11.31 -6.44
N ASN A 31 3.13 -10.25 -5.66
CA ASN A 31 2.83 -10.34 -4.23
C ASN A 31 1.39 -9.89 -3.88
N MET A 32 0.63 -9.35 -4.85
CA MET A 32 -0.75 -8.89 -4.64
C MET A 32 -1.77 -9.94 -5.10
N SER A 33 -2.92 -10.02 -4.42
CA SER A 33 -4.01 -10.94 -4.80
C SER A 33 -4.77 -10.51 -6.06
N HIS A 34 -4.66 -9.25 -6.45
CA HIS A 34 -5.27 -8.70 -7.65
C HIS A 34 -4.23 -7.94 -8.46
N THR A 35 -4.25 -8.15 -9.77
CA THR A 35 -3.38 -7.41 -10.68
C THR A 35 -3.83 -5.95 -10.79
N ILE A 36 -2.89 -5.07 -11.09
CA ILE A 36 -3.16 -3.64 -11.29
C ILE A 36 -4.13 -3.47 -12.46
N ALA A 37 -3.92 -4.19 -13.56
CA ALA A 37 -4.84 -4.18 -14.70
C ALA A 37 -6.27 -4.58 -14.32
N ASN A 38 -6.44 -5.58 -13.44
CA ASN A 38 -7.76 -5.96 -12.95
C ASN A 38 -8.40 -4.85 -12.09
N LEU A 39 -7.62 -4.25 -11.18
CA LEU A 39 -8.07 -3.15 -10.33
C LEU A 39 -8.48 -1.92 -11.15
N GLU A 40 -7.66 -1.55 -12.15
CA GLU A 40 -7.94 -0.47 -13.09
C GLU A 40 -9.18 -0.74 -13.92
N TYR A 41 -9.34 -1.96 -14.46
CA TYR A 41 -10.55 -2.34 -15.19
C TYR A 41 -11.79 -2.15 -14.32
N HIS A 42 -11.76 -2.60 -13.07
CA HIS A 42 -12.89 -2.47 -12.17
C HIS A 42 -13.20 -1.02 -11.75
N HIS A 43 -12.19 -0.15 -11.68
CA HIS A 43 -12.35 1.28 -11.39
C HIS A 43 -12.86 2.04 -12.63
N PHE A 44 -12.24 1.84 -13.79
CA PHE A 44 -12.41 2.67 -14.98
C PHE A 44 -13.45 2.16 -15.98
N LYS A 45 -14.07 0.99 -15.77
CA LYS A 45 -15.15 0.50 -16.64
C LYS A 45 -16.36 1.43 -16.73
N TYR A 46 -16.56 2.32 -15.74
CA TYR A 46 -17.64 3.30 -15.78
C TYR A 46 -17.10 4.68 -16.18
N SER A 47 -17.82 5.37 -17.08
CA SER A 47 -17.44 6.72 -17.54
C SER A 47 -17.42 7.76 -16.42
N ALA A 48 -18.23 7.58 -15.38
CA ALA A 48 -18.27 8.47 -14.23
C ALA A 48 -16.92 8.62 -13.51
N PHE A 49 -16.03 7.63 -13.60
CA PHE A 49 -14.69 7.64 -12.99
C PHE A 49 -13.57 8.02 -13.96
N ARG A 50 -13.89 8.66 -15.09
CA ARG A 50 -12.93 9.01 -16.15
C ARG A 50 -13.20 10.41 -16.71
N GLN A 51 -13.30 11.42 -15.84
CA GLN A 51 -13.53 12.78 -16.31
C GLN A 51 -12.20 13.44 -16.70
N PRO A 52 -12.16 14.26 -17.77
CA PRO A 52 -10.97 15.02 -18.10
C PRO A 52 -10.50 15.89 -16.92
N GLY A 53 -9.24 15.71 -16.52
CA GLY A 53 -8.63 16.42 -15.39
C GLY A 53 -8.61 15.66 -14.07
N ASP A 54 -9.25 14.48 -13.99
CA ASP A 54 -9.19 13.64 -12.79
C ASP A 54 -7.77 13.09 -12.55
N VAL A 55 -7.37 13.04 -11.27
CA VAL A 55 -6.16 12.36 -10.80
C VAL A 55 -6.58 11.25 -9.85
N HIS A 56 -6.21 10.01 -10.19
CA HIS A 56 -6.55 8.84 -9.39
C HIS A 56 -5.34 8.38 -8.58
N VAL A 57 -5.52 8.21 -7.27
CA VAL A 57 -4.51 7.64 -6.38
C VAL A 57 -5.03 6.32 -5.84
N HIS A 58 -4.39 5.22 -6.20
CA HIS A 58 -4.75 3.89 -5.71
C HIS A 58 -3.91 3.52 -4.49
N MET A 59 -4.61 3.16 -3.41
CA MET A 59 -4.00 2.61 -2.20
C MET A 59 -4.26 1.10 -2.18
N PHE A 60 -3.21 0.29 -2.37
CA PHE A 60 -3.32 -1.16 -2.52
C PHE A 60 -3.33 -1.94 -1.18
N GLY A 61 -3.82 -1.28 -0.12
CA GLY A 61 -3.92 -1.86 1.22
C GLY A 61 -2.56 -2.06 1.91
N THR A 62 -2.60 -2.74 3.06
CA THR A 62 -1.40 -3.05 3.86
C THR A 62 -1.22 -4.57 3.99
N ALA A 63 -0.01 -5.04 3.74
CA ALA A 63 0.38 -6.43 3.96
C ALA A 63 0.88 -6.69 5.39
N THR A 64 1.23 -5.63 6.12
CA THR A 64 2.00 -5.72 7.36
C THR A 64 1.27 -5.00 8.48
N LEU A 65 0.90 -5.74 9.53
CA LEU A 65 0.09 -5.24 10.63
C LEU A 65 0.84 -5.35 11.95
N SER A 66 0.95 -4.24 12.67
CA SER A 66 1.63 -4.16 13.97
C SER A 66 0.73 -4.54 15.16
N PHE A 67 -0.59 -4.64 14.93
CA PHE A 67 -1.58 -4.92 15.97
C PHE A 67 -1.38 -6.29 16.65
N ALA A 68 -1.07 -7.32 15.86
CA ALA A 68 -0.81 -8.66 16.39
C ALA A 68 0.46 -8.71 17.25
N ASP A 69 1.38 -7.77 17.04
CA ASP A 69 2.60 -7.60 17.84
C ASP A 69 2.34 -6.72 19.09
N GLY A 70 1.09 -6.35 19.37
CA GLY A 70 0.71 -5.56 20.55
C GLY A 70 1.08 -4.08 20.45
N ILE A 71 1.47 -3.60 19.27
CA ILE A 71 1.82 -2.19 19.08
C ILE A 71 0.56 -1.34 19.05
N ARG A 72 0.54 -0.31 19.89
CA ARG A 72 -0.48 0.74 19.90
C ARG A 72 0.16 2.04 19.46
N THR A 73 -0.49 2.71 18.51
CA THR A 73 -0.04 4.02 18.06
C THR A 73 -0.30 5.08 19.14
N GLU A 74 0.66 5.99 19.28
CA GLU A 74 0.65 7.11 20.21
C GLU A 74 1.04 8.40 19.47
N ALA A 75 0.86 9.56 20.11
CA ALA A 75 1.29 10.82 19.53
C ALA A 75 2.83 10.86 19.47
N GLY A 76 3.38 11.10 18.27
CA GLY A 76 4.83 11.14 18.05
C GLY A 76 5.45 9.85 17.48
N ASP A 77 4.61 8.89 17.05
CA ASP A 77 4.99 7.73 16.24
C ASP A 77 5.28 8.03 14.76
#